data_AF-A0A970I126-F1
#
_entry.id   AF-A0A970I126-F1
#
_cell.length_a   1.000
_cell.length_b   1.000
_cell.length_c   1.000
_cell.angle_alpha   90.00
_cell.angle_beta   90.00
_cell.angle_gamma   90.00
#
_symmetry.space_group_name_H-M   'P 1'
#
loop_
_entity.id
_entity.type
_entity.pdbx_description
1 polymer ?
#
loop_
_entity_poly.entity_id
_entity_poly.type
_entity_poly.pdbx_seq_one_letter_code
_entity_poly.pdbx_strand_id
1 'polypeptide(L)'
;VLNPGDFNTNNSLGRHEFLPPESEDDPYAEQFKRTLGIIERDETTGRGPEVLAKKIVKIVESKNPRQRYINASFDQRLAVLLKYILPGKLFRKILETYYKIER
;
A
#
# COMPACT_ATOMS: atom_id res chain seq x y z
N VAL A 1 2.47 9.10 14.88
CA VAL A 1 2.55 8.01 13.88
C VAL A 1 2.40 8.56 12.47
N LEU A 2 3.41 8.37 11.63
CA LEU A 2 3.37 8.67 10.21
C LEU A 2 3.07 7.37 9.46
N ASN A 3 1.99 7.36 8.68
CA ASN A 3 1.61 6.22 7.84
C ASN A 3 1.96 6.60 6.40
N PRO A 4 3.10 6.11 5.86
CA PRO A 4 3.39 6.26 4.44
C PRO A 4 2.44 5.37 3.62
N GLY A 5 2.09 5.86 2.43
CA GLY A 5 1.55 5.01 1.35
C GLY A 5 2.67 4.38 0.55
N ASP A 6 2.50 4.31 -0.77
CA ASP A 6 3.52 3.71 -1.65
C ASP A 6 4.63 4.72 -1.95
N PHE A 7 5.86 4.33 -1.62
CA PHE A 7 7.06 5.10 -1.89
C PHE A 7 8.13 4.21 -2.53
N ASN A 8 8.80 4.76 -3.53
CA ASN A 8 9.93 4.11 -4.17
C ASN A 8 11.13 4.16 -3.22
N THR A 9 11.25 3.10 -2.43
CA THR A 9 12.34 2.88 -1.47
C THR A 9 12.80 1.43 -1.59
N ASN A 10 13.84 1.05 -0.86
CA ASN A 10 14.30 -0.34 -0.82
C ASN A 10 13.36 -1.29 -0.05
N ASN A 11 12.11 -0.90 0.21
CA ASN A 11 11.13 -1.72 0.94
C ASN A 11 10.81 -3.02 0.20
N SER A 12 10.68 -2.99 -1.13
CA SER A 12 10.41 -4.20 -1.92
C SER A 12 11.56 -5.21 -1.80
N LEU A 13 12.82 -4.74 -1.75
CA LEU A 13 14.01 -5.59 -1.59
C LEU A 13 14.18 -6.13 -0.17
N GLY A 14 13.77 -5.36 0.83
CA GLY A 14 13.90 -5.71 2.25
C GLY A 14 12.66 -6.42 2.82
N ARG A 15 11.65 -6.72 2.00
CA ARG A 15 10.40 -7.32 2.47
C ARG A 15 10.65 -8.76 2.91
N HIS A 16 10.23 -9.07 4.13
CA HIS A 16 10.07 -10.45 4.56
C HIS A 16 8.68 -10.94 4.14
N GLU A 17 8.63 -11.90 3.24
CA GLU A 17 7.37 -12.56 2.85
C GLU A 17 6.88 -13.42 4.00
N PHE A 18 5.66 -13.15 4.48
CA PHE A 18 5.04 -13.95 5.54
C PHE A 18 4.06 -14.92 4.91
N LEU A 19 4.28 -16.22 5.10
CA LEU A 19 3.54 -17.32 4.45
C LEU A 19 3.60 -17.26 2.91
N PRO A 20 4.80 -17.22 2.30
CA PRO A 20 4.90 -17.39 0.85
C PRO A 20 4.44 -18.80 0.45
N PRO A 21 3.89 -18.97 -0.77
CA PRO A 21 3.54 -20.29 -1.28
C PRO A 21 4.76 -21.20 -1.28
N GLU A 22 4.64 -22.37 -0.66
CA GLU A 22 5.77 -23.30 -0.45
C GLU A 22 6.09 -24.13 -1.70
N SER A 23 5.15 -24.26 -2.63
CA SER A 23 5.29 -24.98 -3.89
C SER A 23 4.47 -24.34 -5.01
N GLU A 24 4.75 -24.71 -6.27
CA GLU A 24 3.95 -24.27 -7.42
C GLU A 24 2.55 -24.89 -7.44
N ASP A 25 2.35 -26.01 -6.74
CA ASP A 25 1.05 -26.66 -6.58
C ASP A 25 0.16 -25.99 -5.52
N ASP A 26 0.64 -24.95 -4.83
CA ASP A 26 -0.16 -24.22 -3.85
C ASP A 26 -1.32 -23.48 -4.56
N PRO A 27 -2.58 -23.66 -4.12
CA PRO A 27 -3.75 -23.06 -4.75
C PRO A 27 -3.72 -21.52 -4.77
N TYR A 28 -2.88 -20.88 -3.95
CA TYR A 28 -2.72 -19.44 -3.88
C TYR A 28 -1.42 -18.94 -4.52
N ALA A 29 -0.53 -19.81 -5.02
CA ALA A 29 0.77 -19.41 -5.55
C ALA A 29 0.68 -18.34 -6.64
N GLU A 30 -0.17 -18.59 -7.64
CA GLU A 30 -0.36 -17.67 -8.77
C GLU A 30 -0.98 -16.34 -8.33
N GLN A 31 -1.99 -16.40 -7.46
CA GLN A 31 -2.65 -15.19 -6.96
C GLN A 31 -1.70 -14.37 -6.09
N PHE A 32 -0.87 -15.03 -5.27
CA PHE A 32 0.14 -14.40 -4.43
C PHE A 32 1.19 -13.68 -5.28
N LYS A 33 1.82 -14.37 -6.24
CA LYS A 33 2.80 -13.79 -7.17
C LYS A 33 2.22 -12.59 -7.94
N ARG A 34 0.99 -12.72 -8.44
CA ARG A 34 0.29 -11.65 -9.16
C ARG A 34 0.08 -10.42 -8.28
N THR A 35 -0.43 -10.62 -7.07
CA THR A 35 -0.71 -9.54 -6.10
C THR A 35 0.59 -8.87 -5.67
N LEU A 36 1.63 -9.66 -5.36
CA LEU A 36 2.94 -9.17 -4.99
C LEU A 36 3.54 -8.29 -6.09
N GLY A 37 3.49 -8.74 -7.35
CA GLY A 37 3.98 -7.95 -8.49
C GLY A 37 3.18 -6.67 -8.75
N ILE A 38 1.92 -6.57 -8.33
CA ILE A 38 1.17 -5.31 -8.34
C ILE A 38 1.71 -4.37 -7.25
N ILE A 39 1.87 -4.87 -6.03
CA ILE A 39 2.40 -4.09 -4.89
C ILE A 39 3.79 -3.55 -5.20
N GLU A 40 4.70 -4.37 -5.72
CA GLU A 40 6.06 -3.94 -6.08
C GLU A 40 6.06 -2.90 -7.21
N ARG A 41 5.15 -3.04 -8.17
CA ARG A 41 4.96 -2.02 -9.22
C ARG A 41 4.49 -0.70 -8.62
N ASP A 42 3.54 -0.73 -7.70
CA ASP A 42 3.01 0.47 -7.05
C ASP A 42 4.07 1.15 -6.17
N GLU A 43 4.91 0.37 -5.48
CA GLU A 43 6.06 0.89 -4.73
C GLU A 43 7.12 1.51 -5.65
N THR A 44 7.53 0.82 -6.72
CA THR A 44 8.55 1.32 -7.66
C THR A 44 8.07 2.54 -8.46
N THR A 45 6.78 2.61 -8.80
CA THR A 45 6.17 3.80 -9.43
C THR A 45 5.71 4.85 -8.42
N GLY A 46 5.85 4.56 -7.13
CA GLY A 46 5.48 5.42 -6.02
C GLY A 46 6.34 6.68 -5.92
N ARG A 47 6.03 7.50 -4.91
CA ARG A 47 6.70 8.80 -4.72
C ARG A 47 8.12 8.58 -4.19
N GLY A 48 9.03 9.50 -4.53
CA GLY A 48 10.40 9.47 -4.00
C GLY A 48 10.46 9.66 -2.47
N PRO A 49 11.44 9.05 -1.79
CA PRO A 49 11.59 9.10 -0.33
C PRO A 49 11.79 10.53 0.19
N GLU A 50 12.29 11.43 -0.64
CA GLU A 50 12.53 12.84 -0.31
C GLU A 50 11.23 13.54 0.08
N VAL A 51 10.10 13.15 -0.51
CA VAL A 51 8.79 13.71 -0.18
C VAL A 51 8.37 13.31 1.24
N LEU A 52 8.66 12.06 1.63
CA LEU A 52 8.41 11.58 2.98
C LEU A 52 9.33 12.29 3.98
N ALA A 53 10.63 12.39 3.66
CA ALA A 53 11.63 13.05 4.49
C ALA A 53 11.29 14.53 4.75
N LYS A 54 10.94 15.29 3.70
CA LYS A 54 10.50 16.69 3.83
C LYS A 54 9.29 16.84 4.75
N LYS A 55 8.38 15.87 4.75
CA LYS A 55 7.21 15.89 5.62
C LYS A 55 7.56 15.54 7.07
N ILE A 56 8.49 14.62 7.30
CA ILE A 56 9.02 14.33 8.64
C ILE A 56 9.66 15.57 9.25
N VAL A 57 10.54 16.26 8.50
CA VAL A 57 11.19 17.50 8.96
C VAL A 57 10.14 18.53 9.39
N LYS A 58 9.12 18.78 8.56
CA LYS A 58 8.02 19.69 8.89
C LYS A 58 7.23 19.30 10.14
N ILE A 59 7.09 18.00 10.41
CA ILE A 59 6.38 17.51 11.62
C ILE A 59 7.23 17.77 12.86
N VAL A 60 8.54 17.48 12.78
CA VAL A 60 9.49 17.68 13.89
C VAL A 60 9.64 19.16 14.25
N GLU A 61 9.64 20.06 13.26
CA GLU A 61 9.73 21.50 13.47
C GLU A 61 8.39 22.14 13.91
N SER A 62 7.29 21.38 13.93
CA SER A 62 5.98 21.90 14.30
C SER A 62 5.86 22.10 15.81
N LYS A 63 5.38 23.27 16.24
CA LYS A 63 5.09 23.54 17.66
C LYS A 63 4.01 22.63 18.24
N ASN A 64 3.07 22.16 17.42
CA ASN A 64 1.95 21.31 17.83
C ASN A 64 1.74 20.15 16.83
N PRO A 65 2.58 19.10 16.88
CA PRO A 65 2.45 17.96 15.97
C PRO A 65 1.17 17.17 16.26
N ARG A 66 0.52 16.69 15.21
CA ARG A 66 -0.66 15.81 15.30
C ARG A 66 -0.21 14.39 15.64
N GLN A 67 -1.08 13.64 16.32
CA GLN A 67 -0.79 12.24 16.67
C GLN A 67 -0.67 11.34 15.42
N ARG A 68 -1.44 11.59 14.35
CA ARG A 68 -1.46 10.75 13.14
C ARG A 68 -1.36 11.57 11.85
N TYR A 69 -0.48 11.12 10.95
CA TYR A 69 -0.34 11.65 9.60
C TYR A 69 -0.50 10.52 8.59
N ILE A 70 -1.27 10.78 7.52
CA ILE A 70 -1.39 9.89 6.36
C ILE A 70 -0.65 10.57 5.22
N ASN A 71 0.39 9.92 4.70
CA ASN A 71 1.19 10.42 3.59
C ASN A 71 1.13 9.42 2.44
N ALA A 72 -0.04 9.37 1.81
CA ALA A 72 -0.38 8.45 0.75
C ALA A 72 -0.64 9.23 -0.56
N SER A 73 -0.66 8.52 -1.68
CA SER A 73 -1.09 9.04 -2.97
C SER A 73 -2.57 9.45 -2.94
N PHE A 74 -3.04 10.17 -3.96
CA PHE A 74 -4.43 10.65 -3.99
C PHE A 74 -5.43 9.51 -4.08
N ASP A 75 -5.15 8.55 -4.95
CA ASP A 75 -5.84 7.29 -5.17
C ASP A 75 -5.95 6.45 -3.88
N GLN A 76 -4.86 6.26 -3.13
CA GLN A 76 -4.89 5.56 -1.85
C GLN A 76 -5.76 6.28 -0.81
N ARG A 77 -5.70 7.62 -0.76
CA ARG A 77 -6.57 8.41 0.13
C ARG A 77 -8.04 8.29 -0.28
N LEU A 78 -8.31 8.26 -1.58
CA LEU A 78 -9.65 8.02 -2.12
C LEU A 78 -10.13 6.61 -1.75
N ALA A 79 -9.28 5.59 -1.84
CA ALA A 79 -9.63 4.23 -1.44
C ALA A 79 -10.03 4.15 0.05
N VAL A 80 -9.31 4.85 0.94
CA VAL A 80 -9.68 4.95 2.36
C VAL A 80 -11.05 5.60 2.52
N LEU A 81 -11.33 6.68 1.79
CA LEU A 81 -12.63 7.35 1.84
C LEU A 81 -13.76 6.45 1.31
N LEU A 82 -13.53 5.78 0.16
CA LEU A 82 -14.48 4.86 -0.44
C LEU A 82 -14.81 3.70 0.49
N LYS A 83 -13.84 3.20 1.28
CA LYS A 83 -14.09 2.17 2.30
C LYS A 83 -15.10 2.62 3.37
N TYR A 84 -15.13 3.91 3.71
CA TYR A 84 -16.09 4.43 4.70
C TYR A 84 -17.48 4.67 4.12
N ILE A 85 -17.57 4.95 2.82
CA ILE A 85 -18.84 5.33 2.16
C ILE A 85 -19.53 4.10 1.53
N LEU A 86 -18.77 3.17 0.97
CA LEU A 86 -19.31 2.05 0.20
C LEU A 86 -19.70 0.86 1.08
N PRO A 87 -20.79 0.15 0.75
CA PRO A 87 -21.08 -1.15 1.32
C PRO A 87 -19.93 -2.14 1.08
N GLY A 88 -19.62 -2.98 2.08
CA GLY A 88 -18.45 -3.86 2.05
C GLY A 88 -18.37 -4.77 0.81
N LYS A 89 -19.50 -5.20 0.25
CA LYS A 89 -19.55 -6.01 -0.98
C LYS A 89 -19.03 -5.24 -2.21
N LEU A 90 -19.38 -3.96 -2.35
CA LEU A 90 -18.94 -3.13 -3.47
C LEU A 90 -17.45 -2.81 -3.34
N PHE A 91 -17.01 -2.44 -2.14
CA PHE A 91 -15.61 -2.15 -1.90
C PHE A 91 -14.73 -3.38 -2.18
N ARG A 92 -15.17 -4.56 -1.74
CA ARG A 92 -14.49 -5.83 -2.05
C ARG A 92 -14.39 -6.06 -3.56
N LYS A 93 -15.46 -5.85 -4.33
CA LYS A 93 -15.45 -6.03 -5.80
C LYS A 93 -14.45 -5.10 -6.50
N ILE A 94 -14.31 -3.86 -6.01
CA ILE A 94 -13.30 -2.91 -6.52
C ILE A 94 -11.89 -3.45 -6.26
N LEU A 95 -11.63 -3.95 -5.05
CA LEU A 95 -10.34 -4.54 -4.69
C LEU A 95 -10.02 -5.81 -5.48
N GLU A 96 -11.00 -6.70 -5.65
CA GLU A 96 -10.86 -7.90 -6.47
C GLU A 96 -10.50 -7.55 -7.92
N THR A 97 -11.11 -6.49 -8.45
CA THR A 97 -10.79 -6.00 -9.80
C THR A 97 -9.37 -5.43 -9.86
N TYR A 98 -8.96 -4.64 -8.87
CA TYR A 98 -7.63 -4.01 -8.82
C TYR A 98 -6.51 -5.05 -8.72
N TYR A 99 -6.63 -5.99 -7.79
CA TYR A 99 -5.65 -7.05 -7.57
C TYR A 99 -5.82 -8.25 -8.50
N LYS A 100 -6.78 -8.17 -9.44
CA LYS A 100 -7.12 -9.24 -10.38
C LYS A 100 -7.30 -10.59 -9.67
N ILE A 101 -8.03 -10.55 -8.56
CA ILE A 101 -8.41 -11.73 -7.77
C ILE A 101 -9.51 -12.43 -8.56
N GLU A 102 -9.15 -13.54 -9.19
CA GLU A 102 -10.09 -14.45 -9.83
C GLU A 102 -10.66 -15.40 -8.76
N ARG A 103 -11.88 -15.88 -8.97
CA ARG A 103 -12.68 -16.60 -7.97
C ARG A 103 -12.81 -18.06 -8.33
#